data_AF-A0A7C0UZ42-F1
#
_entry.id   AF-A0A7C0UZ42-F1
#
_cell.length_a   1.000
_cell.length_b   1.000
_cell.length_c   1.000
_cell.angle_alpha   90.00
_cell.angle_beta   90.00
_cell.angle_gamma   90.00
#
_symmetry.space_group_name_H-M   'P 1'
#
loop_
_entity.id
_entity.type
_entity.pdbx_description
1 polymer ?
#
loop_
_entity_poly.entity_id
_entity_poly.type
_entity_poly.pdbx_seq_one_letter_code
_entity_poly.pdbx_strand_id
1 'polypeptide(L)'
;MILLLASVKDVAGMNIAKQVIQLHGFEKTSRTFNDKPVYARRIGNQQALLAFTNKEITETQDITEFFQPELIVFLSRHASRAGTPTLSVHTPGNLTNQAVLGGLPNKISVSPASKMKKTLKTMAKLVQEQNLDYAVSYECTHHGPSLDTPAMFAELGSTLAQWKDKKAAKVVADAVIEALKDSTVYPTVIGIGGPHYNYKFTKIALTTDTA
;
A
#
# COMPACT_ATOMS: atom_id res chain seq x y z
N MET A 1 11.93 2.31 11.71
CA MET A 1 11.42 0.95 11.36
C MET A 1 10.28 1.08 10.35
N ILE A 2 10.06 0.09 9.47
CA ILE A 2 8.97 0.07 8.45
C ILE A 2 7.83 -0.86 8.89
N LEU A 3 6.58 -0.40 8.86
CA LEU A 3 5.41 -1.21 9.21
C LEU A 3 4.62 -1.57 7.95
N LEU A 4 4.47 -2.87 7.70
CA LEU A 4 3.46 -3.42 6.81
C LEU A 4 2.24 -3.77 7.65
N LEU A 5 1.06 -3.27 7.28
CA LEU A 5 -0.18 -3.56 7.99
C LEU A 5 -1.22 -4.13 7.04
N ALA A 6 -1.85 -5.24 7.45
CA ALA A 6 -2.99 -5.82 6.76
C ALA A 6 -4.16 -6.00 7.73
N SER A 7 -5.40 -5.93 7.23
CA SER A 7 -6.58 -6.28 8.01
C SER A 7 -6.95 -7.74 7.80
N VAL A 8 -7.30 -8.45 8.87
CA VAL A 8 -7.81 -9.84 8.75
C VAL A 8 -9.19 -9.91 8.10
N LYS A 9 -9.90 -8.79 7.99
CA LYS A 9 -11.17 -8.66 7.26
C LYS A 9 -10.96 -8.50 5.75
N ASP A 10 -9.72 -8.25 5.32
CA ASP A 10 -9.38 -7.97 3.93
C ASP A 10 -8.81 -9.20 3.22
N VAL A 11 -9.55 -9.75 2.27
CA VAL A 11 -9.11 -10.92 1.49
C VAL A 11 -7.85 -10.63 0.67
N ALA A 12 -7.78 -9.47 0.03
CA ALA A 12 -6.63 -9.09 -0.81
C ALA A 12 -5.42 -8.81 0.08
N GLY A 13 -5.58 -7.98 1.11
CA GLY A 13 -4.54 -7.64 2.08
C GLY A 13 -3.94 -8.88 2.74
N MET A 14 -4.78 -9.84 3.15
CA MET A 14 -4.32 -11.12 3.68
C MET A 14 -3.57 -11.98 2.65
N ASN A 15 -3.99 -11.96 1.39
CA ASN A 15 -3.28 -12.69 0.34
C ASN A 15 -1.93 -12.06 0.01
N ILE A 16 -1.84 -10.73 -0.04
CA ILE A 16 -0.58 -10.00 -0.21
C ILE A 16 0.37 -10.29 0.97
N ALA A 17 -0.13 -10.18 2.20
CA ALA A 17 0.65 -10.46 3.41
C ALA A 17 1.19 -11.91 3.45
N LYS A 18 0.41 -12.89 2.99
CA LYS A 18 0.88 -14.29 2.85
C LYS A 18 2.05 -14.40 1.88
N GLN A 19 2.02 -13.69 0.74
CA GLN A 19 3.12 -13.67 -0.21
C GLN A 19 4.37 -13.02 0.40
N VAL A 20 4.21 -11.94 1.16
CA VAL A 20 5.30 -11.32 1.93
C VAL A 20 5.95 -12.34 2.87
N ILE A 21 5.15 -13.09 3.64
CA ILE A 21 5.69 -14.10 4.58
C ILE A 21 6.40 -15.23 3.83
N GLN A 22 5.76 -15.80 2.81
CA GLN A 22 6.24 -17.01 2.14
C GLN A 22 7.46 -16.78 1.27
N LEU A 23 7.57 -15.63 0.62
CA LEU A 23 8.58 -15.37 -0.42
C LEU A 23 9.66 -14.41 0.04
N HIS A 24 9.38 -13.60 1.06
CA HIS A 24 10.25 -12.52 1.49
C HIS A 24 10.75 -12.71 2.92
N GLY A 25 10.89 -13.94 3.41
CA GLY A 25 11.67 -14.25 4.63
C GLY A 25 11.25 -13.48 5.89
N PHE A 26 9.96 -13.16 6.03
CA PHE A 26 9.43 -12.59 7.26
C PHE A 26 9.21 -13.70 8.27
N GLU A 27 9.90 -13.62 9.41
CA GLU A 27 9.86 -14.63 10.46
C GLU A 27 8.95 -14.20 11.60
N LYS A 28 8.26 -15.18 12.20
CA LYS A 28 7.36 -14.94 13.32
C LYS A 28 8.16 -14.48 14.54
N THR A 29 7.71 -13.41 15.19
CA THR A 29 8.31 -12.89 16.44
C THR A 29 7.55 -13.38 17.67
N SER A 30 8.08 -13.09 18.87
CA SER A 30 7.36 -13.27 20.13
C SER A 30 6.26 -12.22 20.37
N ARG A 31 6.24 -11.12 19.60
CA ARG A 31 5.27 -10.03 19.74
C ARG A 31 3.95 -10.40 19.06
N THR A 32 2.85 -10.01 19.70
CA THR A 32 1.51 -10.05 19.12
C THR A 32 0.93 -8.65 19.00
N PHE A 33 -0.04 -8.50 18.11
CA PHE A 33 -0.89 -7.32 17.95
C PHE A 33 -2.29 -7.79 17.55
N ASN A 34 -3.33 -7.32 18.25
CA ASN A 34 -4.72 -7.76 18.06
C ASN A 34 -4.89 -9.30 18.04
N ASP A 35 -4.20 -9.99 18.95
CA ASP A 35 -4.16 -11.45 19.06
C ASP A 35 -3.63 -12.19 17.82
N LYS A 36 -2.88 -11.48 16.97
CA LYS A 36 -2.19 -12.02 15.79
C LYS A 36 -0.68 -11.90 15.96
N PRO A 37 0.10 -12.84 15.42
CA PRO A 37 1.55 -12.74 15.45
C PRO A 37 2.04 -11.57 14.60
N VAL A 38 3.06 -10.87 15.11
CA VAL A 38 3.86 -9.93 14.33
C VAL A 38 5.02 -10.69 13.71
N TYR A 39 5.28 -10.45 12.44
CA TYR A 39 6.44 -10.98 11.73
C TYR A 39 7.48 -9.88 11.53
N ALA A 40 8.75 -10.25 11.42
CA ALA A 40 9.84 -9.30 11.22
C ALA A 40 10.81 -9.79 10.16
N ARG A 41 11.43 -8.84 9.47
CA ARG A 41 12.59 -9.04 8.60
C ARG A 41 13.46 -7.78 8.60
N ARG A 42 14.77 -7.96 8.45
CA ARG A 42 15.67 -6.85 8.13
C ARG A 42 15.69 -6.60 6.61
N ILE A 43 15.38 -5.38 6.19
CA ILE A 43 15.47 -4.92 4.80
C ILE A 43 16.53 -3.82 4.75
N GLY A 44 17.69 -4.13 4.14
CA GLY A 44 18.86 -3.26 4.24
C GLY A 44 19.26 -3.04 5.70
N ASN A 45 19.32 -1.78 6.13
CA ASN A 45 19.63 -1.41 7.52
C ASN A 45 18.39 -1.15 8.40
N GLN A 46 17.19 -1.29 7.85
CA GLN A 46 15.95 -1.05 8.59
C GLN A 46 15.25 -2.35 8.99
N GLN A 47 14.66 -2.36 10.18
CA GLN A 47 13.72 -3.40 10.57
C GLN A 47 12.37 -3.15 9.91
N ALA A 48 11.82 -4.16 9.25
CA ALA A 48 10.46 -4.20 8.76
C ALA A 48 9.62 -5.15 9.61
N LEU A 49 8.44 -4.70 10.03
CA LEU A 49 7.45 -5.50 10.74
C LEU A 49 6.24 -5.71 9.85
N LEU A 50 5.63 -6.88 9.91
CA LEU A 50 4.31 -7.17 9.34
C LEU A 50 3.35 -7.51 10.48
N ALA A 51 2.31 -6.69 10.64
CA ALA A 51 1.29 -6.84 11.67
C ALA A 51 -0.11 -6.95 11.06
N PHE A 52 -1.05 -7.44 11.87
CA PHE A 52 -2.43 -7.67 11.45
C PHE A 52 -3.41 -7.00 12.40
N THR A 53 -4.36 -6.24 11.86
CA THR A 53 -5.44 -5.62 12.63
C THR A 53 -6.76 -6.38 12.47
N ASN A 54 -7.62 -6.27 13.49
CA ASN A 54 -9.00 -6.74 13.46
C ASN A 54 -9.99 -5.63 13.00
N LYS A 55 -9.51 -4.39 12.80
CA LYS A 55 -10.31 -3.26 12.29
C LYS A 55 -10.37 -3.27 10.75
N GLU A 56 -11.28 -2.51 10.15
CA GLU A 56 -11.08 -2.13 8.75
C GLU A 56 -9.78 -1.34 8.63
N ILE A 57 -9.03 -1.55 7.55
CA ILE A 57 -7.68 -0.98 7.40
C ILE A 57 -7.70 0.55 7.37
N THR A 58 -8.78 1.15 6.91
CA THR A 58 -8.96 2.61 6.86
C THR A 58 -9.29 3.22 8.23
N GLU A 59 -9.67 2.40 9.21
CA GLU A 59 -10.05 2.82 10.57
C GLU A 59 -8.91 2.67 11.58
N THR A 60 -7.66 2.49 11.12
CA THR A 60 -6.48 2.34 11.98
C THR A 60 -5.79 3.67 12.27
N GLN A 61 -6.55 4.70 12.64
CA GLN A 61 -6.02 6.03 12.97
C GLN A 61 -5.06 6.02 14.16
N ASP A 62 -5.22 5.04 15.06
CA ASP A 62 -4.45 4.82 16.28
C ASP A 62 -3.20 3.96 16.08
N ILE A 63 -2.88 3.53 14.85
CA ILE A 63 -1.79 2.58 14.60
C ILE A 63 -0.43 3.08 15.12
N THR A 64 -0.21 4.39 15.10
CA THR A 64 1.03 5.04 15.58
C THR A 64 1.16 5.09 17.11
N GLU A 65 0.11 4.72 17.85
CA GLU A 65 0.18 4.53 19.31
C GLU A 65 0.80 3.18 19.67
N PHE A 66 0.63 2.17 18.80
CA PHE A 66 1.14 0.80 19.01
C PHE A 66 2.50 0.56 18.36
N PHE A 67 2.80 1.30 17.29
CA PHE A 67 4.05 1.21 16.55
C PHE A 67 4.57 2.62 16.32
N GLN A 68 5.90 2.80 16.31
CA GLN A 68 6.54 4.08 15.93
C GLN A 68 7.29 3.92 14.60
N PRO A 69 6.58 3.69 13.48
CA PRO A 69 7.21 3.50 12.19
C PRO A 69 7.70 4.83 11.59
N GLU A 70 8.73 4.74 10.77
CA GLU A 70 9.19 5.81 9.87
C GLU A 70 8.41 5.78 8.54
N LEU A 71 7.80 4.64 8.22
CA LEU A 71 6.99 4.40 7.03
C LEU A 71 5.95 3.31 7.33
N ILE A 72 4.71 3.55 6.90
CA ILE A 72 3.62 2.57 6.92
C ILE A 72 3.20 2.23 5.49
N VAL A 73 3.12 0.93 5.20
CA VAL A 73 2.54 0.42 3.96
C VAL A 73 1.33 -0.44 4.30
N PHE A 74 0.15 0.04 3.93
CA PHE A 74 -1.09 -0.69 4.07
C PHE A 74 -1.27 -1.64 2.89
N LEU A 75 -1.40 -2.94 3.20
CA LEU A 75 -1.69 -3.99 2.23
C LEU A 75 -3.19 -4.23 2.23
N SER A 76 -3.85 -3.86 1.14
CA SER A 76 -5.32 -3.67 1.13
C SER A 76 -5.95 -4.13 -0.18
N ARG A 77 -7.28 -4.30 -0.15
CA ARG A 77 -8.09 -4.38 -1.37
C ARG A 77 -8.37 -2.99 -1.90
N HIS A 78 -8.42 -2.88 -3.22
CA HIS A 78 -9.23 -1.84 -3.87
C HIS A 78 -10.59 -2.41 -4.22
N ALA A 79 -11.67 -1.65 -4.00
CA ALA A 79 -13.04 -2.04 -4.33
C ALA A 79 -13.68 -1.01 -5.27
N SER A 80 -14.06 -1.45 -6.47
CA SER A 80 -14.66 -0.57 -7.48
C SER A 80 -15.84 -1.21 -8.17
N ARG A 81 -16.93 -0.43 -8.35
CA ARG A 81 -18.12 -0.86 -9.09
C ARG A 81 -17.84 -1.15 -10.57
N ALA A 82 -16.84 -0.49 -11.15
CA ALA A 82 -16.43 -0.72 -12.53
C ALA A 82 -15.84 -2.12 -12.73
N GLY A 83 -15.40 -2.79 -11.66
CA GLY A 83 -14.89 -4.16 -11.69
C GLY A 83 -13.54 -4.34 -12.41
N THR A 84 -12.91 -3.26 -12.87
CA THR A 84 -11.62 -3.29 -13.57
C THR A 84 -10.53 -3.92 -12.70
N PRO A 85 -9.83 -4.96 -13.17
CA PRO A 85 -8.66 -5.50 -12.48
C PRO A 85 -7.55 -4.44 -12.39
N THR A 86 -7.16 -4.08 -11.17
CA THR A 86 -6.22 -2.98 -10.93
C THR A 86 -5.26 -3.33 -9.80
N LEU A 87 -3.97 -3.04 -9.99
CA LEU A 87 -2.99 -2.90 -8.91
C LEU A 87 -2.72 -1.41 -8.71
N SER A 88 -2.81 -0.93 -7.48
CA SER A 88 -2.78 0.50 -7.24
C SER A 88 -1.98 0.91 -6.02
N VAL A 89 -1.65 2.20 -6.01
CA VAL A 89 -0.89 2.85 -4.96
C VAL A 89 -1.46 4.25 -4.70
N HIS A 90 -1.66 4.64 -3.45
CA HIS A 90 -2.05 6.00 -3.09
C HIS A 90 -1.65 6.38 -1.67
N THR A 91 -1.69 7.69 -1.40
CA THR A 91 -1.60 8.22 -0.03
C THR A 91 -3.00 8.27 0.57
N PRO A 92 -3.21 7.81 1.82
CA PRO A 92 -4.49 7.96 2.48
C PRO A 92 -4.67 9.38 3.04
N GLY A 93 -5.90 9.84 3.13
CA GLY A 93 -6.22 11.16 3.65
C GLY A 93 -7.57 11.68 3.19
N ASN A 94 -8.11 12.65 3.92
CA ASN A 94 -9.35 13.34 3.55
C ASN A 94 -9.05 14.82 3.26
N LEU A 95 -9.36 15.24 2.04
CA LEU A 95 -9.23 16.63 1.59
C LEU A 95 -10.47 17.50 1.90
N THR A 96 -11.54 16.89 2.41
CA THR A 96 -12.81 17.55 2.70
C THR A 96 -13.07 17.61 4.20
N ASN A 97 -14.09 18.35 4.60
CA ASN A 97 -14.57 18.40 5.98
C ASN A 97 -15.28 17.10 6.44
N GLN A 98 -15.25 16.04 5.65
CA GLN A 98 -15.81 14.73 5.98
C GLN A 98 -14.74 13.64 5.90
N ALA A 99 -14.85 12.64 6.77
CA ALA A 99 -13.97 11.47 6.82
C ALA A 99 -14.82 10.19 6.87
N VAL A 100 -15.65 9.99 5.85
CA VAL A 100 -16.69 8.94 5.81
C VAL A 100 -16.10 7.53 5.87
N LEU A 101 -14.90 7.34 5.33
CA LEU A 101 -14.20 6.06 5.28
C LEU A 101 -12.92 6.10 6.15
N GLY A 102 -13.06 6.60 7.37
CA GLY A 102 -11.98 6.68 8.36
C GLY A 102 -11.05 7.88 8.17
N GLY A 103 -10.14 8.07 9.12
CA GLY A 103 -9.21 9.20 9.17
C GLY A 103 -9.81 10.45 9.81
N LEU A 104 -9.16 11.60 9.56
CA LEU A 104 -9.58 12.90 10.09
C LEU A 104 -9.99 13.83 8.93
N PRO A 105 -11.04 14.67 9.10
CA PRO A 105 -11.39 15.70 8.14
C PRO A 105 -10.25 16.69 7.89
N ASN A 106 -10.13 17.17 6.64
CA ASN A 106 -9.12 18.14 6.20
C ASN A 106 -7.68 17.74 6.55
N LYS A 107 -7.40 16.44 6.71
CA LYS A 107 -6.06 15.93 7.02
C LYS A 107 -5.72 14.79 6.09
N ILE A 108 -4.57 14.93 5.43
CA ILE A 108 -3.94 13.87 4.64
C ILE A 108 -2.76 13.27 5.39
N SER A 109 -2.43 12.03 5.10
CA SER A 109 -1.19 11.45 5.58
C SER A 109 0.02 12.03 4.87
N VAL A 110 1.19 11.98 5.51
CA VAL A 110 2.46 12.30 4.84
C VAL A 110 2.71 11.29 3.71
N SER A 111 2.98 11.76 2.50
CA SER A 111 3.15 10.89 1.33
C SER A 111 4.60 10.41 1.17
N PRO A 112 4.87 9.09 1.12
CA PRO A 112 6.19 8.56 0.79
C PRO A 112 6.38 8.46 -0.74
N ALA A 113 6.31 9.59 -1.44
CA ALA A 113 6.19 9.66 -2.91
C ALA A 113 7.21 8.80 -3.67
N SER A 114 8.49 8.81 -3.26
CA SER A 114 9.52 7.99 -3.90
C SER A 114 9.26 6.47 -3.76
N LYS A 115 8.76 6.04 -2.60
CA LYS A 115 8.37 4.63 -2.36
C LYS A 115 7.11 4.26 -3.14
N MET A 116 6.14 5.17 -3.21
CA MET A 116 4.94 4.98 -4.03
C MET A 116 5.30 4.78 -5.51
N LYS A 117 6.15 5.66 -6.05
CA LYS A 117 6.65 5.56 -7.42
C LYS A 117 7.39 4.25 -7.67
N LYS A 118 8.31 3.87 -6.79
CA LYS A 118 9.06 2.62 -6.95
C LYS A 118 8.15 1.40 -6.90
N THR A 119 7.14 1.41 -6.04
CA THR A 119 6.13 0.36 -5.96
C THR A 119 5.35 0.29 -7.28
N LEU A 120 4.82 1.42 -7.76
CA LEU A 120 4.07 1.53 -9.01
C LEU A 120 4.88 1.04 -10.22
N LYS A 121 6.13 1.50 -10.38
CA LYS A 121 7.03 1.07 -11.46
C LYS A 121 7.31 -0.43 -11.42
N THR A 122 7.48 -0.99 -10.22
CA THR A 122 7.75 -2.42 -10.05
C THR A 122 6.51 -3.26 -10.34
N MET A 123 5.32 -2.82 -9.92
CA MET A 123 4.06 -3.46 -10.31
C MET A 123 3.89 -3.47 -11.83
N ALA A 124 4.08 -2.33 -12.49
CA ALA A 124 3.93 -2.21 -13.95
C ALA A 124 4.88 -3.16 -14.69
N LYS A 125 6.15 -3.20 -14.28
CA LYS A 125 7.14 -4.13 -14.82
C LYS A 125 6.70 -5.60 -14.65
N LEU A 126 6.34 -6.00 -13.42
CA LEU A 126 6.01 -7.39 -13.12
C LEU A 126 4.70 -7.85 -13.78
N VAL A 127 3.70 -6.97 -13.90
CA VAL A 127 2.46 -7.24 -14.64
C VAL A 127 2.78 -7.57 -16.11
N GLN A 128 3.64 -6.77 -16.74
CA GLN A 128 4.08 -7.00 -18.11
C GLN A 128 4.89 -8.29 -18.26
N GLU A 129 5.87 -8.52 -17.39
CA GLU A 129 6.73 -9.72 -17.43
C GLU A 129 5.95 -11.02 -17.22
N GLN A 130 4.89 -10.98 -16.43
CA GLN A 130 4.04 -12.14 -16.13
C GLN A 130 2.78 -12.22 -17.01
N ASN A 131 2.62 -11.28 -17.96
CA ASN A 131 1.47 -11.17 -18.85
C ASN A 131 0.13 -11.23 -18.11
N LEU A 132 0.01 -10.44 -17.02
CA LEU A 132 -1.21 -10.33 -16.24
C LEU A 132 -2.13 -9.25 -16.82
N ASP A 133 -3.43 -9.54 -16.89
CA ASP A 133 -4.44 -8.59 -17.37
C ASP A 133 -4.91 -7.66 -16.23
N TYR A 134 -4.01 -6.78 -15.80
CA TYR A 134 -4.26 -5.81 -14.72
C TYR A 134 -3.78 -4.42 -15.14
N ALA A 135 -4.63 -3.42 -14.90
CA ALA A 135 -4.18 -2.03 -14.93
C ALA A 135 -3.25 -1.76 -13.74
N VAL A 136 -2.25 -0.89 -13.94
CA VAL A 136 -1.41 -0.38 -12.86
C VAL A 136 -1.57 1.13 -12.81
N SER A 137 -1.98 1.67 -11.66
CA SER A 137 -2.34 3.09 -11.54
C SER A 137 -2.08 3.65 -10.16
N TYR A 138 -1.76 4.94 -10.09
CA TYR A 138 -2.06 5.69 -8.88
C TYR A 138 -3.57 5.87 -8.70
N GLU A 139 -3.99 6.01 -7.45
CA GLU A 139 -5.30 6.56 -7.11
C GLU A 139 -5.16 7.96 -6.50
N CYS A 140 -6.24 8.73 -6.51
CA CYS A 140 -6.28 10.02 -5.81
C CYS A 140 -6.14 9.83 -4.29
N THR A 141 -5.71 10.85 -3.56
CA THR A 141 -5.73 10.84 -2.08
C THR A 141 -7.16 10.72 -1.58
N HIS A 142 -7.46 9.68 -0.81
CA HIS A 142 -8.80 9.46 -0.26
C HIS A 142 -8.74 8.50 0.95
N HIS A 143 -9.84 8.49 1.72
CA HIS A 143 -10.13 7.67 2.91
C HIS A 143 -9.07 7.71 4.02
N GLY A 144 -9.35 7.05 5.14
CA GLY A 144 -8.43 6.99 6.27
C GLY A 144 -7.29 5.98 6.10
N PRO A 145 -6.28 6.01 6.99
CA PRO A 145 -6.13 6.98 8.09
C PRO A 145 -5.44 8.29 7.64
N SER A 146 -5.43 9.28 8.55
CA SER A 146 -4.78 10.60 8.34
C SER A 146 -3.61 10.76 9.34
N LEU A 147 -2.41 10.37 8.95
CA LEU A 147 -1.25 10.18 9.84
C LEU A 147 -0.11 11.17 9.56
N ASP A 148 0.59 11.59 10.62
CA ASP A 148 1.79 12.44 10.48
C ASP A 148 3.04 11.61 10.11
N THR A 149 2.95 10.28 10.20
CA THR A 149 3.96 9.35 9.68
C THR A 149 3.76 9.11 8.18
N PRO A 150 4.83 9.03 7.36
CA PRO A 150 4.74 8.64 5.97
C PRO A 150 3.93 7.35 5.77
N ALA A 151 2.89 7.41 4.94
CA ALA A 151 1.97 6.30 4.76
C ALA A 151 1.48 6.17 3.31
N MET A 152 1.36 4.92 2.86
CA MET A 152 0.81 4.60 1.54
C MET A 152 0.00 3.31 1.59
N PHE A 153 -0.97 3.21 0.69
CA PHE A 153 -1.65 1.98 0.34
C PHE A 153 -0.99 1.33 -0.87
N ALA A 154 -0.91 0.00 -0.86
CA ALA A 154 -0.55 -0.81 -2.00
C ALA A 154 -1.61 -1.91 -2.14
N GLU A 155 -2.37 -1.85 -3.23
CA GLU A 155 -3.66 -2.52 -3.30
C GLU A 155 -3.80 -3.48 -4.48
N LEU A 156 -4.72 -4.43 -4.31
CA LEU A 156 -5.16 -5.36 -5.32
C LEU A 156 -6.69 -5.26 -5.45
N GLY A 157 -7.16 -4.97 -6.66
CA GLY A 157 -8.57 -4.75 -6.96
C GLY A 157 -9.03 -5.37 -8.26
N SER A 158 -10.32 -5.30 -8.58
CA SER A 158 -11.32 -4.48 -7.87
C SER A 158 -12.50 -5.25 -7.27
N THR A 159 -12.52 -6.58 -7.43
CA THR A 159 -13.58 -7.45 -6.92
C THR A 159 -13.01 -8.66 -6.19
N LEU A 160 -13.87 -9.45 -5.55
CA LEU A 160 -13.48 -10.69 -4.87
C LEU A 160 -12.70 -11.66 -5.78
N ALA A 161 -12.97 -11.67 -7.09
CA ALA A 161 -12.22 -12.48 -8.04
C ALA A 161 -10.74 -12.10 -8.03
N GLN A 162 -10.44 -10.80 -8.16
CA GLN A 162 -9.07 -10.29 -8.12
C GLN A 162 -8.47 -10.37 -6.72
N TRP A 163 -9.24 -10.11 -5.65
CA TRP A 163 -8.73 -10.21 -4.28
C TRP A 163 -8.23 -11.61 -3.92
N LYS A 164 -8.77 -12.65 -4.58
CA LYS A 164 -8.34 -14.05 -4.44
C LYS A 164 -7.19 -14.43 -5.39
N ASP A 165 -6.83 -13.59 -6.34
CA ASP A 165 -5.74 -13.88 -7.28
C ASP A 165 -4.38 -13.82 -6.58
N LYS A 166 -3.80 -15.01 -6.38
CA LYS A 166 -2.50 -15.17 -5.72
C LYS A 166 -1.34 -14.66 -6.56
N LYS A 167 -1.43 -14.68 -7.90
CA LYS A 167 -0.39 -14.17 -8.79
C LYS A 167 -0.35 -12.65 -8.71
N ALA A 168 -1.52 -12.01 -8.78
CA ALA A 168 -1.64 -10.56 -8.62
C ALA A 168 -1.22 -10.11 -7.21
N ALA A 169 -1.62 -10.83 -6.16
CA ALA A 169 -1.17 -10.57 -4.79
C ALA A 169 0.36 -10.70 -4.63
N LYS A 170 0.97 -11.66 -5.34
CA LYS A 170 2.44 -11.83 -5.36
C LYS A 170 3.11 -10.62 -6.02
N VAL A 171 2.56 -10.11 -7.12
CA VAL A 171 3.10 -8.90 -7.78
C VAL A 171 3.09 -7.70 -6.83
N VAL A 172 1.99 -7.48 -6.10
CA VAL A 172 1.92 -6.39 -5.11
C VAL A 172 2.95 -6.58 -3.99
N ALA A 173 3.06 -7.79 -3.44
CA ALA A 173 4.04 -8.10 -2.40
C ALA A 173 5.49 -7.87 -2.87
N ASP A 174 5.84 -8.39 -4.04
CA ASP A 174 7.17 -8.23 -4.63
C ASP A 174 7.49 -6.75 -4.87
N ALA A 175 6.54 -6.00 -5.43
CA ALA A 175 6.72 -4.58 -5.70
C ALA A 175 6.93 -3.75 -4.45
N VAL A 176 6.16 -4.01 -3.39
CA VAL A 176 6.33 -3.35 -2.09
C VAL A 176 7.70 -3.67 -1.51
N ILE A 177 8.09 -4.95 -1.43
CA ILE A 177 9.38 -5.32 -0.83
C ILE A 177 10.56 -4.77 -1.63
N GLU A 178 10.48 -4.74 -2.95
CA GLU A 178 11.51 -4.13 -3.78
C GLU A 178 11.60 -2.61 -3.57
N ALA A 179 10.46 -1.92 -3.45
CA ALA A 179 10.45 -0.51 -3.12
C ALA A 179 11.02 -0.21 -1.72
N LEU A 180 10.85 -1.10 -0.76
CA LEU A 180 11.42 -0.93 0.58
C LEU A 180 12.94 -1.03 0.59
N LYS A 181 13.56 -1.86 -0.27
CA LYS A 181 15.03 -1.95 -0.42
C LYS A 181 15.64 -0.73 -1.10
N ASP A 182 14.87 -0.07 -1.95
CA ASP A 182 15.35 1.01 -2.80
C ASP A 182 15.51 2.33 -2.01
N SER A 183 16.66 3.00 -2.14
CA SER A 183 16.93 4.27 -1.45
C SER A 183 16.89 5.49 -2.38
N THR A 184 16.45 5.33 -3.62
CA THR A 184 16.36 6.43 -4.59
C THR A 184 15.30 7.43 -4.15
N VAL A 185 15.69 8.71 -4.18
CA VAL A 185 14.80 9.85 -3.94
C VAL A 185 14.54 10.53 -5.27
N TYR A 186 13.26 10.78 -5.54
CA TYR A 186 12.78 11.40 -6.77
C TYR A 186 12.27 12.82 -6.52
N PRO A 187 12.42 13.75 -7.48
CA PRO A 187 11.71 15.03 -7.47
C PRO A 187 10.21 14.83 -7.23
N THR A 188 9.73 15.29 -6.08
CA THR A 188 8.37 15.03 -5.60
C THR A 188 7.46 16.21 -5.90
N VAL A 189 6.25 15.95 -6.42
CA VAL A 189 5.27 16.99 -6.78
C VAL A 189 3.89 16.70 -6.19
N ILE A 190 3.03 17.73 -6.16
CA ILE A 190 1.61 17.58 -5.89
C ILE A 190 0.86 17.56 -7.23
N GLY A 191 0.15 16.47 -7.50
CA GLY A 191 -0.71 16.34 -8.68
C GLY A 191 -2.12 16.85 -8.40
N ILE A 192 -2.60 17.84 -9.16
CA ILE A 192 -3.96 18.38 -9.04
C ILE A 192 -4.74 18.09 -10.33
N GLY A 193 -5.91 17.46 -10.19
CA GLY A 193 -6.84 17.16 -11.27
C GLY A 193 -6.80 15.71 -11.76
N GLY A 194 -7.75 15.37 -12.64
CA GLY A 194 -7.97 14.02 -13.15
C GLY A 194 -9.00 13.21 -12.34
N PRO A 195 -9.41 12.03 -12.85
CA PRO A 195 -10.33 11.14 -12.16
C PRO A 195 -9.62 10.35 -11.05
N HIS A 196 -10.39 9.53 -10.32
CA HIS A 196 -9.90 8.68 -9.24
C HIS A 196 -8.71 7.80 -9.63
N TYR A 197 -8.81 7.07 -10.75
CA TYR A 197 -7.65 6.40 -11.36
C TYR A 197 -6.87 7.39 -12.22
N ASN A 198 -5.71 7.84 -11.75
CA ASN A 198 -5.01 8.93 -12.39
C ASN A 198 -3.99 8.45 -13.43
N TYR A 199 -4.45 8.10 -14.63
CA TYR A 199 -3.58 7.59 -15.69
C TYR A 199 -2.53 8.60 -16.17
N LYS A 200 -2.81 9.91 -16.08
CA LYS A 200 -1.85 10.96 -16.47
C LYS A 200 -0.68 11.01 -15.50
N PHE A 201 -0.95 11.08 -14.20
CA PHE A 201 0.12 11.08 -13.17
C PHE A 201 0.82 9.73 -13.09
N THR A 202 0.09 8.63 -13.29
CA THR A 202 0.66 7.29 -13.44
C THR A 202 1.68 7.26 -14.58
N LYS A 203 1.31 7.73 -15.78
CA LYS A 203 2.23 7.79 -16.93
C LYS A 203 3.47 8.61 -16.60
N ILE A 204 3.32 9.79 -16.00
CA ILE A 204 4.45 10.63 -15.59
C ILE A 204 5.39 9.85 -14.65
N ALA A 205 4.85 9.24 -13.58
CA ALA A 205 5.66 8.48 -12.63
C ALA A 205 6.35 7.27 -13.25
N LEU A 206 5.75 6.63 -14.26
CA LEU A 206 6.35 5.51 -14.98
C LEU A 206 7.45 5.93 -15.95
N THR A 207 7.29 7.07 -16.63
CA THR A 207 8.16 7.46 -17.76
C THR A 207 9.17 8.56 -17.46
N THR A 208 9.07 9.24 -16.31
CA THR A 208 9.99 10.32 -15.92
C THR A 208 10.65 10.04 -14.56
N ASP A 209 11.46 10.97 -14.08
CA ASP A 209 12.01 10.95 -12.72
C ASP A 209 11.13 11.65 -11.68
N THR A 210 9.97 12.19 -12.06
CA THR A 210 9.01 12.80 -11.13
C THR A 210 8.25 11.74 -10.31
N ALA A 211 8.20 11.91 -8.98
CA ALA A 211 7.33 11.15 -8.08
C ALA A 211 6.09 11.96 -7.71
#